data_AF-A0A958SVS2-F1
#
_entry.id   AF-A0A958SVS2-F1
#
_cell.length_a   1.000
_cell.length_b   1.000
_cell.length_c   1.000
_cell.angle_alpha   90.00
_cell.angle_beta   90.00
_cell.angle_gamma   90.00
#
_symmetry.space_group_name_H-M   'P 1'
#
loop_
_entity.id
_entity.type
_entity.pdbx_description
1 polymer ?
#
loop_
_entity_poly.entity_id
_entity_poly.type
_entity_poly.pdbx_seq_one_letter_code
_entity_poly.pdbx_strand_id
1 'polypeptide(L)'
;MRKIDSFKIFNLRPRYIKLTSALLMLLVGFMGFSQVRVPFNPRASVYSPSKTIYNIKGDFTMIGNTNLTLVNYGNSTNNSNNDMRYVDVDNDINTLNSSSATLSFSTENGAIPDCSKILYAGLYWTGRAGSENTFTVNKEVPTGNYSTQEVTDTNQQIYDNDLIPNTNYSLDISSSGNSSNWALTYTFTSSGAGNTVVFVYRSNNTLTVSVNGGTPTNVSTSSINSDNAYLSTPYQIFSDSNYTLEVARLRRQNTDRAYVNIIYNETVPETTTITKNYNKRKVSIKGPGATNYTEITAGANDIYYPTNSTTYSDGYMYSAYAEITQYVIDNGLGEYFLADMALVEGDGGSTGYYGGWG
;
A
#
# COMPACT_ATOMS: atom_id res chain seq x y z
N MET A 1 9.13 -83.02 34.13
CA MET A 1 8.49 -83.34 32.84
C MET A 1 6.98 -83.33 33.04
N ARG A 2 6.24 -82.76 32.07
CA ARG A 2 4.79 -82.41 32.06
C ARG A 2 4.45 -81.07 32.74
N LYS A 3 3.66 -80.17 32.16
CA LYS A 3 3.30 -79.78 30.78
C LYS A 3 2.59 -78.43 31.02
N ILE A 4 2.99 -77.36 30.33
CA ILE A 4 2.37 -76.02 30.47
C ILE A 4 1.06 -76.02 29.68
N ASP A 5 -0.07 -75.82 30.36
CA ASP A 5 -1.36 -75.64 29.70
C ASP A 5 -1.53 -74.18 29.24
N SER A 6 -1.87 -74.04 27.96
CA SER A 6 -2.02 -72.79 27.21
C SER A 6 -3.19 -71.95 27.72
N PHE A 7 -2.97 -70.66 27.98
CA PHE A 7 -4.03 -69.68 28.14
C PHE A 7 -4.84 -69.57 26.84
N LYS A 8 -6.15 -69.84 26.92
CA LYS A 8 -7.09 -69.66 25.80
C LYS A 8 -7.28 -68.17 25.53
N ILE A 9 -6.86 -67.73 24.35
CA ILE A 9 -7.26 -66.44 23.78
C ILE A 9 -8.78 -66.50 23.58
N PHE A 10 -9.53 -65.62 24.25
CA PHE A 10 -10.96 -65.45 24.00
C PHE A 10 -11.16 -64.93 22.58
N ASN A 11 -11.41 -65.83 21.63
CA ASN A 11 -11.89 -65.49 20.30
C ASN A 11 -13.34 -64.99 20.41
N LEU A 12 -13.49 -63.69 20.68
CA LEU A 12 -14.77 -63.01 20.51
C LEU A 12 -15.21 -63.20 19.06
N ARG A 13 -16.39 -63.80 18.86
CA ARG A 13 -16.89 -64.04 17.50
C ARG A 13 -16.99 -62.71 16.76
N PRO A 14 -16.62 -62.63 15.46
CA PRO A 14 -16.59 -61.37 14.71
C PRO A 14 -17.91 -60.60 14.68
N ARG A 15 -19.05 -61.27 14.94
CA ARG A 15 -20.37 -60.63 15.12
C ARG A 15 -20.45 -59.72 16.36
N TYR A 16 -19.81 -60.08 17.47
CA TYR A 16 -19.85 -59.29 18.70
C TYR A 16 -18.88 -58.11 18.64
N ILE A 17 -17.74 -58.26 17.96
CA ILE A 17 -16.79 -57.16 17.71
C ILE A 17 -17.44 -56.08 16.85
N LYS A 18 -18.18 -56.46 15.80
CA LYS A 18 -18.93 -55.49 14.98
C LYS A 18 -20.01 -54.76 15.77
N LEU A 19 -20.69 -55.46 16.69
CA LEU A 19 -21.75 -54.88 17.51
C LEU A 19 -21.19 -53.93 18.58
N THR A 20 -20.08 -54.29 19.24
CA THR A 20 -19.42 -53.41 20.22
C THR A 20 -18.75 -52.21 19.57
N SER A 21 -18.15 -52.37 18.38
CA SER A 21 -17.62 -51.23 17.61
C SER A 21 -18.72 -50.28 17.14
N ALA A 22 -19.89 -50.79 16.71
CA ALA A 22 -21.04 -49.96 16.34
C ALA A 22 -21.61 -49.21 17.56
N LEU A 23 -21.71 -49.88 18.72
CA LEU A 23 -22.17 -49.26 19.96
C LEU A 23 -21.19 -48.20 20.48
N LEU A 24 -19.88 -48.41 20.32
CA LEU A 24 -18.84 -47.46 20.67
C LEU A 24 -18.85 -46.23 19.75
N MET A 25 -19.10 -46.40 18.45
CA MET A 25 -19.29 -45.28 17.51
C MET A 25 -20.56 -44.47 17.81
N LEU A 26 -21.63 -45.10 18.32
CA LEU A 26 -22.87 -44.44 18.73
C LEU A 26 -22.73 -43.64 20.03
N LEU A 27 -21.73 -43.95 20.88
CA LEU A 27 -21.43 -43.22 22.12
C LEU A 27 -20.55 -41.97 21.88
N VAL A 28 -19.95 -41.83 20.70
CA VAL A 28 -19.24 -40.59 20.30
C VAL A 28 -20.27 -39.63 19.70
N GLY A 29 -21.21 -39.18 20.55
CA GLY A 29 -22.05 -38.04 20.22
C GLY A 29 -21.16 -36.83 20.05
N PHE A 30 -20.98 -36.38 18.81
CA PHE A 30 -20.32 -35.11 18.51
C PHE A 30 -21.09 -34.00 19.22
N MET A 31 -20.50 -33.44 20.29
CA MET A 31 -20.95 -32.16 20.83
C MET A 31 -20.53 -31.07 19.84
N GLY A 32 -21.38 -30.81 18.86
CA GLY A 32 -21.26 -29.64 18.00
C GLY A 32 -21.78 -28.42 18.75
N PHE A 33 -20.89 -27.57 19.27
CA PHE A 33 -21.27 -26.25 19.78
C PHE A 33 -21.50 -25.31 18.59
N SER A 34 -22.72 -25.30 18.04
CA SER A 34 -23.17 -24.20 17.20
C SER A 34 -23.77 -23.13 18.10
N GLN A 35 -22.92 -22.30 18.71
CA GLN A 35 -23.39 -21.19 19.54
C GLN A 35 -23.34 -19.88 18.75
N VAL A 36 -24.51 -19.23 18.67
CA VAL A 36 -24.60 -17.84 18.27
C VAL A 36 -23.96 -17.00 19.39
N ARG A 37 -22.81 -16.38 19.12
CA ARG A 37 -22.06 -15.64 20.16
C ARG A 37 -22.83 -14.44 20.69
N VAL A 38 -23.59 -13.77 19.83
CA VAL A 38 -24.50 -12.69 20.19
C VAL A 38 -25.86 -13.01 19.57
N PRO A 39 -26.90 -13.29 20.38
CA PRO A 39 -28.25 -13.53 19.87
C PRO A 39 -28.70 -12.40 18.94
N PHE A 40 -29.38 -12.76 17.85
CA PHE A 40 -29.97 -11.77 16.98
C PHE A 40 -31.02 -10.94 17.74
N ASN A 41 -30.84 -9.62 17.75
CA ASN A 41 -31.84 -8.69 18.23
C ASN A 41 -32.34 -7.84 17.05
N PRO A 42 -33.63 -7.92 16.71
CA PRO A 42 -34.19 -7.10 15.63
C PRO A 42 -33.94 -5.61 15.87
N ARG A 43 -33.59 -4.87 14.82
CA ARG A 43 -33.43 -3.42 14.88
C ARG A 43 -34.77 -2.73 14.64
N ALA A 44 -34.97 -1.57 15.26
CA ALA A 44 -36.17 -0.75 15.12
C ALA A 44 -35.78 0.70 14.83
N SER A 45 -36.64 1.41 14.10
CA SER A 45 -36.49 2.86 13.90
C SER A 45 -36.74 3.59 15.21
N VAL A 46 -36.04 4.70 15.43
CA VAL A 46 -36.37 5.63 16.53
C VAL A 46 -37.81 6.17 16.43
N TYR A 47 -38.40 6.21 15.24
CA TYR A 47 -39.78 6.64 15.01
C TYR A 47 -40.82 5.58 15.33
N SER A 48 -40.44 4.30 15.34
CA SER A 48 -41.31 3.20 15.71
C SER A 48 -40.58 2.15 16.56
N PRO A 49 -40.19 2.49 17.80
CA PRO A 49 -39.30 1.65 18.61
C PRO A 49 -39.86 0.26 18.95
N SER A 50 -41.19 0.12 18.96
CA SER A 50 -41.88 -1.15 19.21
C SER A 50 -42.10 -1.99 17.95
N LYS A 51 -41.79 -1.45 16.76
CA LYS A 51 -42.03 -2.09 15.47
C LYS A 51 -40.71 -2.58 14.87
N THR A 52 -40.49 -3.87 14.99
CA THR A 52 -39.33 -4.58 14.43
C THR A 52 -39.67 -5.37 13.17
N ILE A 53 -40.97 -5.55 12.90
CA ILE A 53 -41.49 -6.25 11.71
C ILE A 53 -42.39 -5.28 10.96
N TYR A 54 -42.06 -5.03 9.69
CA TYR A 54 -42.84 -4.18 8.80
C TYR A 54 -43.57 -5.03 7.77
N ASN A 55 -44.89 -4.97 7.77
CA ASN A 55 -45.70 -5.46 6.65
C ASN A 55 -45.76 -4.33 5.62
N ILE A 56 -44.97 -4.42 4.55
CA ILE A 56 -44.87 -3.39 3.51
C ILE A 56 -45.37 -3.89 2.15
N LYS A 57 -45.95 -2.99 1.38
CA LYS A 57 -46.10 -3.15 -0.07
C LYS A 57 -44.92 -2.43 -0.74
N GLY A 58 -43.75 -3.05 -0.68
CA GLY A 58 -42.47 -2.48 -1.10
C GLY A 58 -41.35 -3.50 -0.93
N ASP A 59 -40.10 -3.01 -1.01
CA ASP A 59 -38.89 -3.84 -0.92
C ASP A 59 -37.88 -3.21 0.06
N PHE A 60 -36.84 -3.96 0.43
CA PHE A 60 -35.64 -3.41 1.05
C PHE A 60 -34.55 -3.25 0.00
N THR A 61 -33.71 -2.22 0.15
CA THR A 61 -32.58 -1.97 -0.74
C THR A 61 -31.33 -1.90 0.11
N MET A 62 -30.29 -2.62 -0.30
CA MET A 62 -28.97 -2.55 0.29
C MET A 62 -28.02 -1.92 -0.74
N ILE A 63 -27.32 -0.88 -0.32
CA ILE A 63 -26.25 -0.25 -1.10
C ILE A 63 -25.00 -0.25 -0.25
N GLY A 64 -23.84 -0.37 -0.84
CA GLY A 64 -22.61 -0.45 -0.08
C GLY A 64 -21.40 -0.61 -0.97
N ASN A 65 -20.23 -0.34 -0.42
CA ASN A 65 -18.97 -0.45 -1.15
C ASN A 65 -17.81 -0.70 -0.18
N THR A 66 -16.61 -0.89 -0.73
CA THR A 66 -15.39 -1.17 0.01
C THR A 66 -14.54 0.08 0.18
N ASN A 67 -13.98 0.26 1.38
CA ASN A 67 -13.01 1.32 1.69
C ASN A 67 -11.57 0.79 1.69
N LEU A 68 -11.39 -0.51 1.43
CA LEU A 68 -10.10 -1.16 1.30
C LEU A 68 -10.10 -2.12 0.11
N THR A 69 -9.04 -2.14 -0.68
CA THR A 69 -8.90 -3.04 -1.84
C THR A 69 -7.48 -3.59 -1.92
N LEU A 70 -7.27 -4.65 -2.70
CA LEU A 70 -5.94 -5.19 -2.97
C LEU A 70 -5.09 -4.17 -3.73
N VAL A 71 -3.80 -4.06 -3.38
CA VAL A 71 -2.83 -3.31 -4.21
C VAL A 71 -2.75 -3.93 -5.61
N ASN A 72 -2.65 -5.27 -5.67
CA ASN A 72 -2.67 -6.04 -6.91
C ASN A 72 -3.99 -6.80 -7.02
N TYR A 73 -5.02 -6.13 -7.54
CA TYR A 73 -6.37 -6.68 -7.58
C TYR A 73 -6.52 -7.84 -8.57
N GLY A 74 -7.26 -8.87 -8.15
CA GLY A 74 -7.71 -9.96 -9.01
C GLY A 74 -9.03 -10.53 -8.51
N ASN A 75 -9.95 -10.88 -9.43
CA ASN A 75 -11.32 -11.30 -9.10
C ASN A 75 -11.40 -12.54 -8.19
N SER A 76 -10.37 -13.39 -8.19
CA SER A 76 -10.26 -14.60 -7.36
C SER A 76 -9.15 -14.50 -6.32
N THR A 77 -8.51 -13.33 -6.19
CA THR A 77 -7.45 -13.10 -5.21
C THR A 77 -8.10 -12.78 -3.87
N ASN A 78 -7.72 -13.52 -2.84
CA ASN A 78 -8.18 -13.25 -1.47
C ASN A 78 -7.27 -12.21 -0.78
N ASN A 79 -7.72 -11.68 0.34
CA ASN A 79 -6.98 -10.65 1.08
C ASN A 79 -5.86 -11.24 1.96
N SER A 80 -5.72 -12.57 2.07
CA SER A 80 -4.74 -13.21 2.94
C SER A 80 -3.32 -13.07 2.38
N ASN A 81 -2.38 -12.62 3.20
CA ASN A 81 -0.97 -12.42 2.84
C ASN A 81 -0.80 -11.53 1.59
N ASN A 82 -1.67 -10.53 1.45
CA ASN A 82 -1.65 -9.59 0.34
C ASN A 82 -1.72 -8.16 0.88
N ASP A 83 -0.99 -7.26 0.23
CA ASP A 83 -1.03 -5.85 0.56
C ASP A 83 -2.36 -5.23 0.16
N MET A 84 -2.97 -4.53 1.11
CA MET A 84 -4.21 -3.79 0.93
C MET A 84 -3.92 -2.28 0.87
N ARG A 85 -4.73 -1.55 0.11
CA ARG A 85 -4.69 -0.08 0.00
C ARG A 85 -6.07 0.51 0.24
N TYR A 86 -6.11 1.73 0.74
CA TYR A 86 -7.35 2.49 0.85
C TYR A 86 -7.94 2.73 -0.54
N VAL A 87 -9.27 2.62 -0.59
CA VAL A 87 -10.07 3.21 -1.67
C VAL A 87 -10.37 4.64 -1.24
N ASP A 88 -10.17 5.59 -2.13
CA ASP A 88 -10.47 7.00 -1.93
C ASP A 88 -11.01 7.60 -3.23
N VAL A 89 -12.28 8.01 -3.23
CA VAL A 89 -13.05 8.39 -4.44
C VAL A 89 -13.71 9.77 -4.33
N ASP A 90 -13.54 10.48 -3.23
CA ASP A 90 -14.20 11.77 -2.99
C ASP A 90 -13.32 13.01 -3.26
N ASN A 91 -12.04 12.79 -3.58
CA ASN A 91 -11.02 13.83 -3.80
C ASN A 91 -10.83 14.78 -2.61
N ASP A 92 -11.17 14.38 -1.39
CA ASP A 92 -10.88 15.15 -0.18
C ASP A 92 -9.59 14.65 0.47
N ILE A 93 -8.57 15.51 0.47
CA ILE A 93 -7.25 15.20 1.06
C ILE A 93 -7.33 14.84 2.55
N ASN A 94 -8.41 15.23 3.24
CA ASN A 94 -8.60 14.95 4.66
C ASN A 94 -9.27 13.59 4.93
N THR A 95 -9.68 12.84 3.91
CA THR A 95 -10.23 11.49 4.02
C THR A 95 -9.26 10.49 3.39
N LEU A 96 -8.55 9.70 4.20
CA LEU A 96 -7.59 8.74 3.65
C LEU A 96 -8.27 7.53 2.99
N ASN A 97 -9.53 7.28 3.33
CA ASN A 97 -10.37 6.29 2.67
C ASN A 97 -11.81 6.81 2.53
N SER A 98 -12.38 6.59 1.36
CA SER A 98 -13.75 6.93 1.01
C SER A 98 -14.24 5.99 -0.11
N SER A 99 -15.52 5.63 -0.07
CA SER A 99 -16.18 4.90 -1.16
C SER A 99 -17.63 5.35 -1.29
N SER A 100 -18.25 5.12 -2.43
CA SER A 100 -19.64 5.54 -2.68
C SER A 100 -20.54 4.43 -3.20
N ALA A 101 -21.83 4.58 -2.98
CA ALA A 101 -22.87 3.76 -3.59
C ALA A 101 -24.15 4.58 -3.81
N THR A 102 -24.91 4.26 -4.85
CA THR A 102 -26.11 5.02 -5.24
C THR A 102 -27.39 4.36 -4.73
N LEU A 103 -28.16 5.09 -3.92
CA LEU A 103 -29.49 4.70 -3.49
C LEU A 103 -30.53 5.10 -4.55
N SER A 104 -31.34 4.13 -4.98
CA SER A 104 -32.51 4.34 -5.82
C SER A 104 -33.68 3.52 -5.29
N PHE A 105 -34.91 3.97 -5.54
CA PHE A 105 -36.09 3.17 -5.26
C PHE A 105 -36.31 2.12 -6.35
N SER A 106 -36.80 0.95 -5.95
CA SER A 106 -37.13 -0.14 -6.87
C SER A 106 -38.23 0.29 -7.86
N THR A 107 -38.08 -0.15 -9.11
CA THR A 107 -39.11 -0.11 -10.15
C THR A 107 -39.69 -1.50 -10.43
N GLU A 108 -39.31 -2.50 -9.64
CA GLU A 108 -39.75 -3.89 -9.81
C GLU A 108 -41.14 -4.12 -9.23
N ASN A 109 -41.84 -5.17 -9.70
CA ASN A 109 -43.10 -5.65 -9.12
C ASN A 109 -44.20 -4.57 -8.96
N GLY A 110 -44.20 -3.55 -9.81
CA GLY A 110 -45.17 -2.45 -9.75
C GLY A 110 -44.89 -1.43 -8.64
N ALA A 111 -43.68 -1.43 -8.06
CA ALA A 111 -43.23 -0.35 -7.20
C ALA A 111 -43.20 0.98 -7.97
N ILE A 112 -43.74 2.03 -7.35
CA ILE A 112 -43.76 3.38 -7.89
C ILE A 112 -42.82 4.24 -7.04
N PRO A 113 -41.62 4.60 -7.53
CA PRO A 113 -40.65 5.40 -6.79
C PRO A 113 -41.25 6.67 -6.17
N ASP A 114 -42.04 7.42 -6.93
CA ASP A 114 -42.66 8.68 -6.47
C ASP A 114 -43.67 8.49 -5.33
N CYS A 115 -44.21 7.28 -5.17
CA CYS A 115 -45.14 6.91 -4.10
C CYS A 115 -44.46 6.15 -2.95
N SER A 116 -43.15 5.93 -3.04
CA SER A 116 -42.38 5.17 -2.06
C SER A 116 -41.89 6.06 -0.92
N LYS A 117 -41.72 5.47 0.27
CA LYS A 117 -41.25 6.16 1.47
C LYS A 117 -40.23 5.29 2.19
N ILE A 118 -39.17 5.93 2.69
CA ILE A 118 -38.20 5.29 3.58
C ILE A 118 -38.86 5.15 4.95
N LEU A 119 -39.01 3.91 5.43
CA LEU A 119 -39.52 3.62 6.77
C LEU A 119 -38.41 3.41 7.79
N TYR A 120 -37.26 2.96 7.31
CA TYR A 120 -36.09 2.63 8.12
C TYR A 120 -34.84 2.62 7.23
N ALA A 121 -33.74 3.17 7.74
CA ALA A 121 -32.41 3.00 7.17
C ALA A 121 -31.40 2.67 8.29
N GLY A 122 -30.65 1.60 8.10
CA GLY A 122 -29.55 1.21 8.98
C GLY A 122 -28.26 1.26 8.22
N LEU A 123 -27.23 1.87 8.80
CA LEU A 123 -25.88 1.87 8.28
C LEU A 123 -25.05 0.84 9.04
N TYR A 124 -24.45 -0.09 8.30
CA TYR A 124 -23.48 -1.04 8.82
C TYR A 124 -22.11 -0.77 8.23
N TRP A 125 -21.07 -0.92 9.03
CA TRP A 125 -19.70 -0.94 8.54
C TRP A 125 -18.90 -1.99 9.29
N THR A 126 -17.94 -2.58 8.59
CA THR A 126 -17.11 -3.66 9.10
C THR A 126 -15.70 -3.52 8.57
N GLY A 127 -14.73 -4.01 9.33
CA GLY A 127 -13.36 -4.09 8.88
C GLY A 127 -12.44 -4.77 9.86
N ARG A 128 -11.15 -4.79 9.53
CA ARG A 128 -10.09 -5.31 10.38
C ARG A 128 -8.89 -4.35 10.32
N ALA A 129 -8.45 -3.86 11.47
CA ALA A 129 -7.52 -2.70 11.55
C ALA A 129 -6.55 -2.72 12.74
N GLY A 130 -6.42 -3.84 13.46
CA GLY A 130 -5.54 -3.97 14.64
C GLY A 130 -6.30 -4.06 15.97
N SER A 131 -5.59 -4.22 17.09
CA SER A 131 -6.17 -4.51 18.41
C SER A 131 -6.94 -3.35 19.02
N GLU A 132 -6.54 -2.12 18.72
CA GLU A 132 -7.06 -0.94 19.38
C GLU A 132 -8.41 -0.50 18.79
N ASN A 133 -9.29 0.00 19.66
CA ASN A 133 -10.55 0.64 19.23
C ASN A 133 -10.32 1.96 18.52
N THR A 134 -9.26 2.65 18.94
CA THR A 134 -8.85 3.94 18.41
C THR A 134 -7.36 3.91 18.10
N PHE A 135 -6.98 4.39 16.94
CA PHE A 135 -5.58 4.39 16.51
C PHE A 135 -5.32 5.56 15.55
N THR A 136 -4.06 5.96 15.49
CA THR A 136 -3.59 7.05 14.63
C THR A 136 -2.93 6.49 13.39
N VAL A 137 -3.30 7.02 12.22
CA VAL A 137 -2.66 6.73 10.94
C VAL A 137 -2.07 8.03 10.41
N ASN A 138 -0.79 7.99 10.03
CA ASN A 138 -0.14 9.05 9.28
C ASN A 138 0.09 8.54 7.86
N LYS A 139 -0.28 9.33 6.85
CA LYS A 139 -0.09 8.99 5.45
C LYS A 139 0.37 10.21 4.67
N GLU A 140 1.45 10.04 3.90
CA GLU A 140 1.82 11.00 2.87
C GLU A 140 0.81 10.92 1.74
N VAL A 141 0.18 12.05 1.42
CA VAL A 141 -0.77 12.16 0.31
C VAL A 141 -0.29 13.24 -0.66
N PRO A 142 -0.42 13.03 -1.98
CA PRO A 142 -0.10 14.08 -2.95
C PRO A 142 -0.99 15.30 -2.75
N THR A 143 -0.42 16.50 -2.79
CA THR A 143 -1.17 17.77 -2.73
C THR A 143 -1.82 18.13 -4.06
N GLY A 144 -1.42 17.45 -5.15
CA GLY A 144 -1.75 17.81 -6.52
C GLY A 144 -0.77 18.82 -7.15
N ASN A 145 0.18 19.34 -6.36
CA ASN A 145 1.27 20.18 -6.85
C ASN A 145 2.54 19.34 -7.09
N TYR A 146 3.53 20.01 -7.68
CA TYR A 146 4.89 19.48 -7.84
C TYR A 146 5.88 20.39 -7.13
N SER A 147 6.93 19.81 -6.59
CA SER A 147 8.07 20.52 -6.01
C SER A 147 9.36 20.14 -6.73
N THR A 148 10.31 21.06 -6.75
CA THR A 148 11.67 20.79 -7.23
C THR A 148 12.54 20.41 -6.05
N GLN A 149 13.22 19.27 -6.14
CA GLN A 149 14.19 18.82 -5.16
C GLN A 149 15.55 18.61 -5.81
N GLU A 150 16.60 18.87 -5.04
CA GLU A 150 17.97 18.58 -5.45
C GLU A 150 18.28 17.09 -5.17
N VAL A 151 18.74 16.39 -6.19
CA VAL A 151 19.16 14.99 -6.14
C VAL A 151 20.66 14.91 -6.38
N THR A 152 21.36 14.09 -5.58
CA THR A 152 22.80 13.86 -5.72
C THR A 152 23.09 12.39 -6.01
N ASP A 153 23.52 12.12 -7.23
CA ASP A 153 24.02 10.81 -7.66
C ASP A 153 25.54 10.77 -7.54
N THR A 154 26.08 9.89 -6.69
CA THR A 154 27.53 9.78 -6.46
C THR A 154 28.13 8.54 -7.11
N ASN A 155 29.39 8.65 -7.56
CA ASN A 155 30.16 7.54 -8.14
C ASN A 155 29.46 6.81 -9.31
N GLN A 156 28.67 7.53 -10.11
CA GLN A 156 28.02 6.98 -11.29
C GLN A 156 29.07 6.55 -12.31
N GLN A 157 28.92 5.35 -12.86
CA GLN A 157 29.85 4.79 -13.83
C GLN A 157 29.42 5.19 -15.23
N ILE A 158 30.30 5.91 -15.93
CA ILE A 158 30.07 6.33 -17.32
C ILE A 158 31.12 5.65 -18.19
N TYR A 159 30.68 4.93 -19.21
CA TYR A 159 31.54 4.19 -20.13
C TYR A 159 31.80 4.99 -21.42
N ASP A 160 32.61 4.40 -22.30
CA ASP A 160 32.92 4.96 -23.61
C ASP A 160 31.68 5.09 -24.50
N ASN A 161 31.48 6.26 -25.10
CA ASN A 161 30.34 6.67 -25.93
C ASN A 161 28.99 6.76 -25.18
N ASP A 162 29.01 6.85 -23.85
CA ASP A 162 27.79 7.02 -23.06
C ASP A 162 27.36 8.49 -22.96
N LEU A 163 26.04 8.73 -22.97
CA LEU A 163 25.46 9.96 -22.45
C LEU A 163 25.50 9.93 -20.92
N ILE A 164 25.76 11.08 -20.29
CA ILE A 164 25.76 11.20 -18.83
C ILE A 164 24.34 11.57 -18.36
N PRO A 165 23.65 10.70 -17.60
CA PRO A 165 22.28 10.94 -17.17
C PRO A 165 22.09 12.29 -16.46
N ASN A 166 20.94 12.91 -16.66
CA ASN A 166 20.55 14.19 -16.05
C ASN A 166 21.47 15.37 -16.39
N THR A 167 22.27 15.26 -17.45
CA THR A 167 23.13 16.32 -17.97
C THR A 167 23.02 16.42 -19.49
N ASN A 168 23.62 17.45 -20.09
CA ASN A 168 23.76 17.55 -21.55
C ASN A 168 25.14 17.04 -22.06
N TYR A 169 25.87 16.30 -21.23
CA TYR A 169 27.22 15.82 -21.52
C TYR A 169 27.24 14.35 -21.97
N SER A 170 28.22 14.02 -22.79
CA SER A 170 28.64 12.65 -23.10
C SER A 170 30.10 12.41 -22.70
N LEU A 171 30.49 11.13 -22.62
CA LEU A 171 31.86 10.72 -22.41
C LEU A 171 32.36 9.85 -23.57
N ASP A 172 33.44 10.29 -24.21
CA ASP A 172 34.20 9.48 -25.17
C ASP A 172 35.57 9.13 -24.58
N ILE A 173 35.98 7.87 -24.69
CA ILE A 173 37.26 7.36 -24.18
C ILE A 173 38.07 6.79 -25.34
N SER A 174 39.21 7.41 -25.62
CA SER A 174 40.11 6.94 -26.68
C SER A 174 41.50 6.62 -26.15
N SER A 175 42.16 5.66 -26.79
CA SER A 175 43.54 5.30 -26.48
C SER A 175 44.51 5.85 -27.53
N SER A 176 45.71 6.23 -27.09
CA SER A 176 46.77 6.73 -27.97
C SER A 176 48.15 6.35 -27.46
N GLY A 177 49.16 6.49 -28.31
CA GLY A 177 50.55 6.18 -28.00
C GLY A 177 50.96 4.74 -28.32
N ASN A 178 52.17 4.39 -27.90
CA ASN A 178 52.78 3.08 -28.02
C ASN A 178 52.99 2.47 -26.62
N SER A 179 53.59 1.28 -26.55
CA SER A 179 53.81 0.55 -25.29
C SER A 179 54.56 1.33 -24.21
N SER A 180 55.35 2.35 -24.58
CA SER A 180 56.13 3.16 -23.64
C SER A 180 55.48 4.51 -23.27
N ASN A 181 54.53 5.01 -24.05
CA ASN A 181 53.88 6.31 -23.82
C ASN A 181 52.34 6.26 -23.96
N TRP A 182 51.76 5.08 -23.73
CA TRP A 182 50.32 4.85 -23.82
C TRP A 182 49.52 5.77 -22.89
N ALA A 183 48.40 6.28 -23.39
CA ALA A 183 47.49 7.15 -22.66
C ALA A 183 46.02 6.85 -22.99
N LEU A 184 45.15 6.99 -22.00
CA LEU A 184 43.71 7.10 -22.20
C LEU A 184 43.27 8.55 -22.09
N THR A 185 42.43 8.96 -23.03
CA THR A 185 41.87 10.29 -23.15
C THR A 185 40.37 10.20 -22.90
N TYR A 186 39.91 10.81 -21.81
CA TYR A 186 38.49 10.92 -21.45
C TYR A 186 38.01 12.30 -21.87
N THR A 187 37.10 12.35 -22.83
CA THR A 187 36.59 13.58 -23.43
C THR A 187 35.14 13.75 -23.01
N PHE A 188 34.89 14.74 -22.17
CA PHE A 188 33.56 15.16 -21.78
C PHE A 188 33.10 16.25 -22.74
N THR A 189 32.05 15.99 -23.50
CA THR A 189 31.53 16.91 -24.53
C THR A 189 30.12 17.32 -24.18
N SER A 190 29.84 18.63 -24.16
CA SER A 190 28.49 19.15 -24.01
C SER A 190 27.80 19.27 -25.37
N SER A 191 26.52 18.94 -25.42
CA SER A 191 25.63 19.28 -26.53
C SER A 191 25.02 20.69 -26.41
N GLY A 192 25.31 21.41 -25.31
CA GLY A 192 24.82 22.76 -25.03
C GLY A 192 25.95 23.79 -24.88
N ALA A 193 25.81 24.70 -23.91
CA ALA A 193 26.77 25.79 -23.67
C ALA A 193 28.00 25.39 -22.82
N GLY A 194 28.13 24.11 -22.47
CA GLY A 194 29.21 23.61 -21.62
C GLY A 194 30.54 23.49 -22.38
N ASN A 195 31.66 23.58 -21.65
CA ASN A 195 32.99 23.38 -22.22
C ASN A 195 33.26 21.92 -22.54
N THR A 196 34.10 21.65 -23.54
CA THR A 196 34.74 20.34 -23.72
C THR A 196 35.87 20.20 -22.71
N VAL A 197 35.82 19.17 -21.85
CA VAL A 197 36.84 18.91 -20.83
C VAL A 197 37.52 17.58 -21.13
N VAL A 198 38.85 17.59 -21.22
CA VAL A 198 39.64 16.44 -21.63
C VAL A 198 40.61 16.05 -20.54
N PHE A 199 40.52 14.81 -20.05
CA PHE A 199 41.53 14.24 -19.17
C PHE A 199 42.42 13.28 -19.93
N VAL A 200 43.74 13.38 -19.72
CA VAL A 200 44.72 12.46 -20.29
C VAL A 200 45.43 11.74 -19.16
N TYR A 201 45.21 10.43 -19.07
CA TYR A 201 45.74 9.54 -18.03
C TYR A 201 46.78 8.58 -18.65
N ARG A 202 48.06 8.80 -18.33
CA ARG A 202 49.21 8.16 -18.97
C ARG A 202 49.79 6.97 -18.21
N SER A 203 50.47 6.07 -18.92
CA SER A 203 51.13 4.87 -18.37
C SER A 203 52.15 5.14 -17.25
N ASN A 204 52.72 6.34 -17.20
CA ASN A 204 53.61 6.78 -16.12
C ASN A 204 52.86 7.32 -14.88
N ASN A 205 51.56 7.05 -14.77
CA ASN A 205 50.68 7.47 -13.67
C ASN A 205 50.60 8.99 -13.51
N THR A 206 50.53 9.71 -14.63
CA THR A 206 50.24 11.15 -14.65
C THR A 206 48.83 11.40 -15.19
N LEU A 207 48.16 12.39 -14.61
CA LEU A 207 46.82 12.84 -15.01
C LEU A 207 46.84 14.34 -15.27
N THR A 208 46.47 14.73 -16.49
CA THR A 208 46.33 16.14 -16.88
C THR A 208 44.92 16.43 -17.38
N VAL A 209 44.43 17.65 -17.19
CA VAL A 209 43.16 18.13 -17.73
C VAL A 209 43.37 19.34 -18.63
N SER A 210 42.59 19.46 -19.70
CA SER A 210 42.46 20.67 -20.51
C SER A 210 40.99 21.00 -20.76
N VAL A 211 40.71 22.28 -20.96
CA VAL A 211 39.36 22.79 -21.22
C VAL A 211 39.37 23.51 -22.57
N ASN A 212 38.44 23.18 -23.47
CA ASN A 212 38.33 23.72 -24.83
C ASN A 212 39.65 23.74 -25.62
N GLY A 213 40.46 22.68 -25.48
CA GLY A 213 41.76 22.59 -26.16
C GLY A 213 42.85 23.51 -25.60
N GLY A 214 42.65 24.13 -24.43
CA GLY A 214 43.65 24.92 -23.74
C GLY A 214 44.86 24.12 -23.24
N THR A 215 45.82 24.81 -22.65
CA THR A 215 47.04 24.18 -22.10
C THR A 215 46.71 23.14 -21.02
N PRO A 216 47.19 21.89 -21.13
CA PRO A 216 46.97 20.88 -20.11
C PRO A 216 47.62 21.25 -18.77
N THR A 217 46.89 21.06 -17.68
CA THR A 217 47.36 21.25 -16.30
C THR A 217 47.30 19.94 -15.52
N ASN A 218 48.16 19.78 -14.50
CA ASN A 218 48.15 18.59 -13.65
C ASN A 218 46.90 18.57 -12.76
N VAL A 219 46.28 17.40 -12.62
CA VAL A 219 45.15 17.19 -11.71
C VAL A 219 45.66 16.61 -10.40
N SER A 220 45.25 17.20 -9.27
CA SER A 220 45.60 16.67 -7.94
C SER A 220 44.87 15.34 -7.67
N THR A 221 45.63 14.31 -7.31
CA THR A 221 45.10 12.97 -7.00
C THR A 221 45.46 12.54 -5.59
N SER A 222 44.50 11.97 -4.86
CA SER A 222 44.73 11.33 -3.57
C SER A 222 45.48 10.00 -3.72
N SER A 223 45.25 9.31 -4.84
CA SER A 223 46.06 8.17 -5.28
C SER A 223 45.96 7.98 -6.79
N ILE A 224 47.05 7.53 -7.41
CA ILE A 224 47.11 7.21 -8.83
C ILE A 224 48.03 6.02 -9.07
N ASN A 225 47.56 5.03 -9.83
CA ASN A 225 48.34 3.85 -10.21
C ASN A 225 48.09 3.49 -11.69
N SER A 226 48.33 2.26 -12.12
CA SER A 226 48.08 1.85 -13.51
C SER A 226 46.60 1.77 -13.87
N ASP A 227 45.73 1.58 -12.87
CA ASP A 227 44.34 1.19 -13.05
C ASP A 227 43.38 2.31 -12.67
N ASN A 228 43.68 3.08 -11.62
CA ASN A 228 42.78 4.08 -11.06
C ASN A 228 43.53 5.39 -10.72
N ALA A 229 42.90 6.52 -11.05
CA ALA A 229 43.25 7.84 -10.57
C ALA A 229 42.09 8.39 -9.74
N TYR A 230 42.26 8.46 -8.42
CA TYR A 230 41.32 9.08 -7.50
C TYR A 230 41.69 10.55 -7.33
N LEU A 231 40.80 11.46 -7.70
CA LEU A 231 41.06 12.89 -7.55
C LEU A 231 41.04 13.27 -6.07
N SER A 232 41.89 14.21 -5.66
CA SER A 232 41.90 14.72 -4.28
C SER A 232 40.62 15.50 -3.96
N THR A 233 40.08 16.18 -4.96
CA THR A 233 38.79 16.88 -4.94
C THR A 233 38.14 16.60 -6.30
N PRO A 234 36.85 16.22 -6.35
CA PRO A 234 36.15 16.03 -7.62
C PRO A 234 36.34 17.24 -8.53
N TYR A 235 36.65 16.99 -9.81
CA TYR A 235 36.85 18.05 -10.77
C TYR A 235 35.52 18.45 -11.38
N GLN A 236 35.06 19.67 -11.12
CA GLN A 236 33.83 20.21 -11.71
C GLN A 236 33.99 20.40 -13.22
N ILE A 237 33.26 19.61 -14.01
CA ILE A 237 33.17 19.73 -15.47
C ILE A 237 32.27 20.91 -15.83
N PHE A 238 31.14 21.02 -15.14
CA PHE A 238 30.10 22.00 -15.40
C PHE A 238 29.26 22.24 -14.15
N SER A 239 28.74 23.45 -14.00
CA SER A 239 27.76 23.79 -12.97
C SER A 239 26.93 24.99 -13.43
N ASP A 240 25.61 24.85 -13.35
CA ASP A 240 24.63 25.92 -13.53
C ASP A 240 23.43 25.72 -12.58
N SER A 241 22.32 26.41 -12.85
CA SER A 241 21.08 26.26 -12.06
C SER A 241 20.35 24.92 -12.26
N ASN A 242 20.71 24.14 -13.28
CA ASN A 242 20.06 22.88 -13.63
C ASN A 242 20.79 21.69 -13.03
N TYR A 243 22.12 21.65 -13.18
CA TYR A 243 22.95 20.59 -12.60
C TYR A 243 24.42 20.98 -12.40
N THR A 244 25.10 20.21 -11.56
CA THR A 244 26.56 20.17 -11.41
C THR A 244 27.06 18.77 -11.78
N LEU A 245 28.08 18.71 -12.64
CA LEU A 245 28.75 17.47 -13.05
C LEU A 245 30.21 17.52 -12.61
N GLU A 246 30.63 16.51 -11.87
CA GLU A 246 32.01 16.38 -11.38
C GLU A 246 32.61 15.02 -11.70
N VAL A 247 33.92 14.96 -11.95
CA VAL A 247 34.66 13.70 -12.07
C VAL A 247 35.37 13.41 -10.75
N ALA A 248 35.10 12.27 -10.14
CA ALA A 248 35.74 11.84 -8.90
C ALA A 248 36.89 10.85 -9.14
N ARG A 249 36.77 9.99 -10.16
CA ARG A 249 37.79 8.98 -10.49
C ARG A 249 37.78 8.62 -11.97
N LEU A 250 38.96 8.31 -12.51
CA LEU A 250 39.15 7.73 -13.84
C LEU A 250 39.77 6.34 -13.73
N ARG A 251 39.33 5.40 -14.57
CA ARG A 251 39.80 4.01 -14.54
C ARG A 251 40.23 3.49 -15.91
N ARG A 252 41.40 2.83 -15.92
CA ARG A 252 42.13 2.27 -17.07
C ARG A 252 42.30 0.75 -16.97
N GLN A 253 41.22 -0.03 -16.79
CA GLN A 253 41.36 -1.48 -16.60
C GLN A 253 40.09 -2.25 -16.98
N ASN A 254 40.26 -3.28 -17.82
CA ASN A 254 39.25 -4.17 -18.43
C ASN A 254 38.21 -3.44 -19.29
N THR A 255 37.53 -2.45 -18.71
CA THR A 255 36.51 -1.62 -19.36
C THR A 255 36.73 -0.19 -18.89
N ASP A 256 37.22 0.68 -19.74
CA ASP A 256 37.55 2.04 -19.31
C ASP A 256 36.27 2.83 -18.97
N ARG A 257 36.34 3.66 -17.92
CA ARG A 257 35.19 4.41 -17.41
C ARG A 257 35.60 5.57 -16.53
N ALA A 258 34.71 6.56 -16.43
CA ALA A 258 34.76 7.60 -15.42
C ALA A 258 33.77 7.31 -14.29
N TYR A 259 34.09 7.80 -13.10
CA TYR A 259 33.19 7.85 -11.96
C TYR A 259 32.86 9.31 -11.71
N VAL A 260 31.60 9.66 -11.90
CA VAL A 260 31.12 11.04 -11.81
C VAL A 260 30.14 11.23 -10.66
N ASN A 261 30.05 12.45 -10.17
CA ASN A 261 28.96 12.89 -9.31
C ASN A 261 28.08 13.84 -10.13
N ILE A 262 26.76 13.65 -10.06
CA ILE A 262 25.78 14.55 -10.68
C ILE A 262 24.86 15.08 -9.58
N ILE A 263 24.78 16.40 -9.45
CA ILE A 263 23.81 17.09 -8.60
C ILE A 263 22.82 17.77 -9.54
N TYR A 264 21.53 17.47 -9.48
CA TYR A 264 20.54 18.02 -10.41
C TYR A 264 19.20 18.25 -9.73
N ASN A 265 18.39 19.11 -10.36
CA ASN A 265 17.03 19.38 -9.89
C ASN A 265 16.04 18.42 -10.56
N GLU A 266 15.27 17.69 -9.75
CA GLU A 266 14.17 16.82 -10.19
C GLU A 266 12.83 17.43 -9.76
N THR A 267 11.82 17.33 -10.63
CA THR A 267 10.44 17.73 -10.30
C THR A 267 9.66 16.50 -9.85
N VAL A 268 9.25 16.48 -8.59
CA VAL A 268 8.50 15.37 -7.97
C VAL A 268 7.14 15.82 -7.47
N PRO A 269 6.14 14.92 -7.33
CA PRO A 269 4.89 15.26 -6.69
C PRO A 269 5.12 15.75 -5.26
N GLU A 270 4.53 16.89 -4.91
CA GLU A 270 4.54 17.38 -3.54
C GLU A 270 3.60 16.52 -2.70
N THR A 271 4.07 16.07 -1.53
CA THR A 271 3.26 15.35 -0.56
C THR A 271 3.10 16.15 0.73
N THR A 272 2.01 15.88 1.43
CA THR A 272 1.79 16.36 2.79
C THR A 272 1.39 15.18 3.67
N THR A 273 1.81 15.20 4.94
CA THR A 273 1.39 14.20 5.92
C THR A 273 -0.02 14.53 6.42
N ILE A 274 -0.96 13.63 6.18
CA ILE A 274 -2.29 13.68 6.81
C ILE A 274 -2.34 12.69 7.97
N THR A 275 -2.74 13.19 9.12
CA THR A 275 -2.93 12.42 10.36
C THR A 275 -4.42 12.20 10.62
N LYS A 276 -4.84 10.94 10.69
CA LYS A 276 -6.21 10.55 11.08
C LYS A 276 -6.20 9.78 12.38
N ASN A 277 -7.09 10.17 13.29
CA ASN A 277 -7.37 9.44 14.51
C ASN A 277 -8.67 8.66 14.32
N TYR A 278 -8.53 7.38 13.96
CA TYR A 278 -9.67 6.52 13.70
C TYR A 278 -10.28 5.98 14.98
N ASN A 279 -11.59 5.72 14.93
CA ASN A 279 -12.35 5.02 15.95
C ASN A 279 -13.28 4.03 15.27
N LYS A 280 -13.22 2.74 15.63
CA LYS A 280 -14.05 1.71 14.99
C LYS A 280 -15.56 1.96 15.08
N ARG A 281 -16.01 2.79 16.02
CA ARG A 281 -17.41 3.22 16.17
C ARG A 281 -17.80 4.42 15.31
N LYS A 282 -16.87 5.03 14.58
CA LYS A 282 -17.11 6.27 13.85
C LYS A 282 -16.82 6.11 12.37
N VAL A 283 -17.65 6.76 11.57
CA VAL A 283 -17.50 6.92 10.12
C VAL A 283 -18.03 8.29 9.72
N SER A 284 -17.63 8.77 8.56
CA SER A 284 -18.09 10.02 7.97
C SER A 284 -19.02 9.71 6.79
N ILE A 285 -20.26 10.20 6.79
CA ILE A 285 -21.22 10.01 5.69
C ILE A 285 -21.54 11.32 4.97
N LYS A 286 -21.64 11.30 3.64
CA LYS A 286 -22.06 12.43 2.81
C LYS A 286 -23.12 11.96 1.82
N GLY A 287 -24.35 12.39 2.04
CA GLY A 287 -25.50 12.07 1.21
C GLY A 287 -25.63 12.95 -0.04
N PRO A 288 -26.61 12.65 -0.91
CA PRO A 288 -26.86 13.40 -2.13
C PRO A 288 -27.07 14.89 -1.85
N GLY A 289 -26.30 15.73 -2.55
CA GLY A 289 -26.38 17.19 -2.43
C GLY A 289 -25.74 17.78 -1.16
N ALA A 290 -25.23 16.95 -0.23
CA ALA A 290 -24.46 17.43 0.90
C ALA A 290 -23.05 17.85 0.45
N THR A 291 -22.60 19.02 0.91
CA THR A 291 -21.24 19.51 0.63
C THR A 291 -20.20 18.94 1.57
N ASN A 292 -20.61 18.63 2.81
CA ASN A 292 -19.72 18.21 3.88
C ASN A 292 -20.12 16.84 4.42
N TYR A 293 -19.13 16.12 4.94
CA TYR A 293 -19.35 14.90 5.70
C TYR A 293 -20.00 15.18 7.06
N THR A 294 -20.85 14.25 7.50
CA THR A 294 -21.43 14.17 8.84
C THR A 294 -20.85 12.97 9.56
N GLU A 295 -20.34 13.15 10.78
CA GLU A 295 -19.86 12.03 11.59
C GLU A 295 -21.04 11.20 12.11
N ILE A 296 -21.01 9.89 11.87
CA ILE A 296 -21.93 8.91 12.44
C ILE A 296 -21.17 8.11 13.49
N THR A 297 -21.77 7.97 14.67
CA THR A 297 -21.22 7.19 15.77
C THR A 297 -22.16 6.05 16.14
N ALA A 298 -21.71 4.80 16.00
CA ALA A 298 -22.43 3.64 16.53
C ALA A 298 -22.60 3.77 18.04
N GLY A 299 -23.74 3.35 18.59
CA GLY A 299 -23.94 3.21 20.03
C GLY A 299 -22.88 2.31 20.69
N ALA A 300 -22.67 2.45 21.99
CA ALA A 300 -21.64 1.66 22.70
C ALA A 300 -21.88 0.14 22.61
N ASN A 301 -23.14 -0.27 22.47
CA ASN A 301 -23.57 -1.65 22.32
C ASN A 301 -23.86 -2.03 20.85
N ASP A 302 -23.67 -1.10 19.92
CA ASP A 302 -23.90 -1.28 18.49
C ASP A 302 -22.58 -1.47 17.73
N ILE A 303 -21.57 -1.99 18.43
CA ILE A 303 -20.32 -2.45 17.85
C ILE A 303 -19.96 -3.83 18.41
N TYR A 304 -19.61 -4.75 17.53
CA TYR A 304 -19.21 -6.10 17.85
C TYR A 304 -17.75 -6.32 17.53
N TYR A 305 -17.09 -7.02 18.46
CA TYR A 305 -15.72 -7.52 18.33
C TYR A 305 -14.65 -6.44 18.04
N PRO A 306 -14.78 -5.21 18.58
CA PRO A 306 -13.87 -4.15 18.20
C PRO A 306 -12.47 -4.33 18.81
N THR A 307 -12.34 -5.20 19.82
CA THR A 307 -11.09 -5.71 20.37
C THR A 307 -11.20 -7.23 20.59
N ASN A 308 -10.06 -7.90 20.76
CA ASN A 308 -10.08 -9.28 21.26
C ASN A 308 -10.45 -9.29 22.76
N SER A 309 -11.15 -10.34 23.17
CA SER A 309 -11.38 -10.66 24.58
C SER A 309 -10.28 -11.60 25.07
N THR A 310 -10.05 -11.65 26.38
CA THR A 310 -9.20 -12.68 27.01
C THR A 310 -9.70 -14.10 26.74
N THR A 311 -10.98 -14.27 26.39
CA THR A 311 -11.61 -15.58 26.15
C THR A 311 -11.75 -15.91 24.65
N TYR A 312 -11.80 -14.91 23.78
CA TYR A 312 -12.07 -15.08 22.35
C TYR A 312 -11.19 -14.15 21.52
N SER A 313 -10.46 -14.72 20.56
CA SER A 313 -9.75 -13.98 19.52
C SER A 313 -10.63 -13.92 18.27
N ASP A 314 -11.10 -12.73 17.94
CA ASP A 314 -11.98 -12.47 16.79
C ASP A 314 -11.18 -11.94 15.59
N GLY A 315 -9.86 -12.14 15.64
CA GLY A 315 -8.95 -11.65 14.61
C GLY A 315 -8.97 -10.13 14.45
N TYR A 316 -9.49 -9.38 15.43
CA TYR A 316 -9.68 -7.93 15.36
C TYR A 316 -10.63 -7.44 14.26
N MET A 317 -11.51 -8.32 13.79
CA MET A 317 -12.59 -7.99 12.86
C MET A 317 -13.72 -7.35 13.66
N TYR A 318 -14.22 -6.19 13.22
CA TYR A 318 -15.31 -5.50 13.90
C TYR A 318 -16.50 -5.30 12.96
N SER A 319 -17.68 -5.15 13.55
CA SER A 319 -18.89 -4.72 12.84
C SER A 319 -19.62 -3.72 13.70
N ALA A 320 -20.04 -2.60 13.13
CA ALA A 320 -20.76 -1.55 13.81
C ALA A 320 -22.02 -1.16 13.04
N TYR A 321 -22.96 -0.56 13.77
CA TYR A 321 -24.28 -0.22 13.30
C TYR A 321 -24.74 1.15 13.80
N ALA A 322 -25.42 1.90 12.95
CA ALA A 322 -26.16 3.09 13.31
C ALA A 322 -27.52 3.14 12.60
N GLU A 323 -28.54 3.61 13.32
CA GLU A 323 -29.86 3.92 12.75
C GLU A 323 -29.80 5.32 12.14
N ILE A 324 -29.97 5.44 10.81
CA ILE A 324 -29.77 6.69 10.06
C ILE A 324 -30.99 7.09 9.22
N THR A 325 -32.19 6.61 9.56
CA THR A 325 -33.44 6.85 8.83
C THR A 325 -33.64 8.32 8.53
N GLN A 326 -33.48 9.20 9.53
CA GLN A 326 -33.68 10.63 9.32
C GLN A 326 -32.68 11.22 8.33
N TYR A 327 -31.41 10.83 8.44
CA TYR A 327 -30.36 11.30 7.53
C TYR A 327 -30.67 10.94 6.07
N VAL A 328 -31.13 9.70 5.83
CA VAL A 328 -31.46 9.25 4.47
C VAL A 328 -32.76 9.90 3.96
N ILE A 329 -33.74 10.15 4.83
CA ILE A 329 -34.94 10.91 4.48
C ILE A 329 -34.58 12.35 4.06
N ASP A 330 -33.69 13.00 4.81
CA ASP A 330 -33.33 14.40 4.57
C ASP A 330 -32.48 14.59 3.30
N ASN A 331 -31.61 13.62 2.97
CA ASN A 331 -30.74 13.71 1.79
C ASN A 331 -31.32 13.02 0.54
N GLY A 332 -32.32 12.14 0.70
CA GLY A 332 -33.05 11.54 -0.41
C GLY A 332 -32.26 10.51 -1.22
N LEU A 333 -32.66 10.33 -2.48
CA LEU A 333 -32.04 9.38 -3.41
C LEU A 333 -30.80 9.96 -4.07
N GLY A 334 -29.86 9.10 -4.46
CA GLY A 334 -28.63 9.47 -5.14
C GLY A 334 -27.39 8.82 -4.55
N GLU A 335 -26.24 9.39 -4.84
CA GLU A 335 -24.94 8.88 -4.37
C GLU A 335 -24.68 9.24 -2.89
N TYR A 336 -24.36 8.22 -2.10
CA TYR A 336 -23.89 8.35 -0.74
C TYR A 336 -22.42 7.96 -0.68
N PHE A 337 -21.60 8.79 -0.06
CA PHE A 337 -20.21 8.49 0.25
C PHE A 337 -20.07 8.10 1.72
N LEU A 338 -19.25 7.09 1.99
CA LEU A 338 -18.79 6.77 3.34
C LEU A 338 -17.27 6.82 3.39
N ALA A 339 -16.75 7.61 4.32
CA ALA A 339 -15.34 7.87 4.53
C ALA A 339 -14.93 7.65 5.98
N ASP A 340 -13.64 7.80 6.24
CA ASP A 340 -13.04 7.73 7.58
C ASP A 340 -13.30 6.43 8.33
N MET A 341 -13.47 5.32 7.60
CA MET A 341 -13.54 4.01 8.25
C MET A 341 -12.22 3.71 8.95
N ALA A 342 -12.31 3.15 10.16
CA ALA A 342 -11.15 2.75 10.94
C ALA A 342 -10.50 1.49 10.34
N LEU A 343 -9.61 1.71 9.38
CA LEU A 343 -8.92 0.69 8.58
C LEU A 343 -7.40 0.93 8.58
N VAL A 344 -6.63 -0.06 8.12
CA VAL A 344 -5.16 0.01 7.97
C VAL A 344 -4.77 -0.61 6.62
N GLU A 345 -3.81 0.01 5.93
CA GLU A 345 -3.19 -0.51 4.69
C GLU A 345 -2.08 -1.53 4.98
N GLY A 346 -1.59 -2.20 3.93
CA GLY A 346 -0.53 -3.19 3.99
C GLY A 346 -1.04 -4.63 4.16
N ASP A 347 -0.13 -5.54 4.47
CA ASP A 347 -0.43 -6.97 4.63
C ASP A 347 -1.01 -7.29 6.02
N GLY A 348 -2.26 -7.77 6.03
CA GLY A 348 -2.95 -8.22 7.23
C GLY A 348 -2.59 -9.63 7.72
N GLY A 349 -1.60 -10.28 7.10
CA GLY A 349 -1.20 -11.66 7.32
C GLY A 349 -2.24 -12.67 6.82
N SER A 350 -2.24 -13.87 7.39
CA SER A 350 -3.08 -14.98 6.90
C SER A 350 -4.58 -14.70 6.92
N THR A 351 -5.07 -13.80 7.77
CA THR A 351 -6.48 -13.35 7.78
C THR A 351 -6.75 -12.25 6.75
N GLY A 352 -5.76 -11.43 6.41
CA GLY A 352 -5.91 -10.27 5.53
C GLY A 352 -6.63 -9.09 6.17
N TYR A 353 -6.44 -7.87 5.65
CA TYR A 353 -7.27 -6.72 6.01
C TYR A 353 -8.48 -6.61 5.07
N TYR A 354 -9.55 -6.00 5.55
CA TYR A 354 -10.72 -5.67 4.76
C TYR A 354 -11.47 -4.51 5.41
N GLY A 355 -12.33 -3.84 4.65
CA GLY A 355 -13.17 -2.79 5.18
C GLY A 355 -14.24 -2.36 4.19
N GLY A 356 -15.49 -2.31 4.63
CA GLY A 356 -16.61 -1.87 3.79
C GLY A 356 -17.88 -1.63 4.58
N TRP A 357 -18.88 -1.09 3.89
CA TRP A 357 -20.13 -0.65 4.49
C TRP A 357 -21.35 -1.04 3.65
N GLY A 358 -22.53 -0.97 4.25
CA GLY A 358 -23.80 -1.06 3.55
C GLY A 358 -25.04 -1.00 4.42
#